data_AF-A0A1G2I1X8-F1
#
_entry.id   AF-A0A1G2I1X8-F1
#
_cell.length_a   1.000
_cell.length_b   1.000
_cell.length_c   1.000
_cell.angle_alpha   90.00
_cell.angle_beta   90.00
_cell.angle_gamma   90.00
#
_symmetry.space_group_name_H-M   'P 1'
#
loop_
_entity.id
_entity.type
_entity.pdbx_description
1 polymer ?
#
loop_
_entity_poly.entity_id
_entity_poly.type
_entity_poly.pdbx_seq_one_letter_code
_entity_poly.pdbx_strand_id
1 'polypeptide(L)'
;MPRGEGEEVTIYFFELERTMSFEEILQECERRNLVPADPYSLAALNEHEPEYAYTFPNLTFWKGDGGWWRSLEFMVKRGRGKSVFLCESTGAREGYSIACFRKK
;
A
#
# COMPACT_ATOMS: atom_id res chain seq x y z
N MET A 1 -11.35 -12.10 -6.61
CA MET A 1 -12.14 -12.29 -5.37
C MET A 1 -13.65 -12.08 -5.63
N PRO A 2 -14.60 -12.50 -4.75
CA PRO A 2 -15.99 -12.08 -4.89
C PRO A 2 -16.06 -10.55 -4.83
N ARG A 3 -16.81 -9.93 -5.74
CA ARG A 3 -17.01 -8.47 -5.79
C ARG A 3 -17.76 -8.06 -4.52
N GLY A 4 -17.16 -7.23 -3.69
CA GLY A 4 -17.89 -6.61 -2.59
C GLY A 4 -18.90 -5.62 -3.16
N GLU A 5 -20.16 -5.66 -2.70
CA GLU A 5 -21.17 -4.60 -2.91
C GLU A 5 -20.85 -3.37 -2.03
N GLY A 6 -19.57 -3.00 -1.93
CA GLY A 6 -19.10 -1.91 -1.10
C GLY A 6 -19.24 -0.55 -1.78
N GLU A 7 -19.23 0.53 -0.98
CA GLU A 7 -19.13 1.90 -1.49
C GLU A 7 -17.84 2.07 -2.31
N GLU A 8 -17.91 2.86 -3.40
CA GLU A 8 -16.70 3.30 -4.10
C GLU A 8 -15.76 4.01 -3.13
N VAL A 9 -14.51 3.51 -3.05
CA VAL A 9 -13.44 4.14 -2.26
C VAL A 9 -12.39 4.73 -3.19
N THR A 10 -11.96 5.96 -2.90
CA THR A 10 -10.83 6.56 -3.61
C THR A 10 -9.53 6.25 -2.88
N ILE A 11 -8.61 5.56 -3.56
CA ILE A 11 -7.25 5.32 -3.07
C ILE A 11 -6.33 6.42 -3.61
N TYR A 12 -5.59 7.05 -2.72
CA TYR A 12 -4.55 8.02 -3.03
C TYR A 12 -3.19 7.36 -2.90
N PHE A 13 -2.28 7.70 -3.81
CA PHE A 13 -0.90 7.24 -3.76
C PHE A 13 0.06 8.42 -3.62
N PHE A 14 1.12 8.20 -2.85
CA PHE A 14 2.30 9.04 -2.93
C PHE A 14 3.56 8.16 -2.91
N GLU A 15 4.55 8.57 -3.67
CA GLU A 15 5.83 7.87 -3.79
C GLU A 15 6.76 8.26 -2.63
N LEU A 16 7.54 7.28 -2.16
CA LEU A 16 8.61 7.50 -1.21
C LEU A 16 9.89 7.95 -1.92
N GLU A 17 10.32 9.18 -1.65
CA GLU A 17 11.59 9.74 -2.15
C GLU A 17 12.83 9.22 -1.42
N ARG A 18 12.64 8.53 -0.29
CA ARG A 18 13.71 7.82 0.44
C ARG A 18 13.13 6.62 1.18
N THR A 19 14.01 5.70 1.58
CA THR A 19 13.63 4.63 2.50
C THR A 19 13.20 5.25 3.85
N MET A 20 12.05 4.83 4.37
CA MET A 20 11.42 5.38 5.58
C MET A 20 10.87 4.25 6.46
N SER A 21 10.86 4.47 7.78
CA SER A 21 10.15 3.58 8.72
C SER A 21 8.63 3.74 8.58
N PHE A 22 7.85 2.75 9.00
CA PHE A 22 6.40 2.87 8.97
C PHE A 22 5.86 3.99 9.87
N GLU A 23 6.55 4.31 10.96
CA GLU A 23 6.24 5.48 11.77
C GLU A 23 6.47 6.79 11.02
N GLU A 24 7.59 6.93 10.31
CA GLU A 24 7.85 8.10 9.46
C GLU A 24 6.81 8.22 8.34
N ILE A 25 6.48 7.10 7.69
CA ILE A 25 5.46 7.06 6.62
C ILE A 25 4.09 7.43 7.18
N LEU A 26 3.74 6.96 8.39
CA LEU A 26 2.48 7.31 9.03
C LEU A 26 2.41 8.82 9.36
N GLN A 27 3.50 9.42 9.82
CA GLN A 27 3.57 10.87 10.02
C GLN A 27 3.40 11.64 8.71
N GLU A 28 3.96 11.13 7.61
CA GLU A 28 3.79 11.74 6.30
C GLU A 28 2.36 11.59 5.77
N CYS A 29 1.70 10.46 6.03
CA CYS A 29 0.27 10.28 5.77
C CYS A 29 -0.54 11.32 6.55
N GLU A 30 -0.28 11.47 7.84
CA GLU A 30 -0.94 12.44 8.71
C GLU A 30 -0.79 13.87 8.18
N ARG A 31 0.43 14.26 7.81
CA ARG A 31 0.75 15.58 7.24
C ARG A 31 -0.04 15.87 5.97
N ARG A 32 -0.41 14.82 5.21
CA ARG A 32 -1.19 14.89 3.97
C ARG A 32 -2.70 14.73 4.19
N ASN A 33 -3.16 14.62 5.44
CA ASN A 33 -4.53 14.28 5.81
C ASN A 33 -4.99 12.93 5.21
N LEU A 34 -4.08 11.95 5.26
CA LEU A 34 -4.26 10.60 4.75
C LEU A 34 -4.08 9.56 5.87
N VAL A 35 -4.61 8.35 5.64
CA VAL A 35 -4.34 7.15 6.44
C VAL A 35 -3.99 5.99 5.51
N PRO A 36 -3.14 5.03 5.91
CA PRO A 36 -2.89 3.84 5.10
C PRO A 36 -4.19 3.14 4.72
N ALA A 37 -4.29 2.68 3.46
CA ALA A 37 -5.46 1.97 2.96
C ALA A 37 -5.58 0.59 3.61
N ASP A 38 -6.76 0.00 3.62
CA ASP A 38 -6.86 -1.40 4.03
C ASP A 38 -6.27 -2.34 2.95
N PRO A 39 -5.71 -3.50 3.35
CA PRO A 39 -5.11 -4.44 2.40
C PRO A 39 -6.08 -4.99 1.35
N TYR A 40 -7.38 -5.07 1.64
CA TYR A 40 -8.37 -5.60 0.70
C TYR A 40 -8.66 -4.61 -0.43
N SER A 41 -8.76 -3.33 -0.12
CA SER A 41 -8.95 -2.27 -1.10
C SER A 41 -7.74 -2.16 -2.04
N LEU A 42 -6.51 -2.24 -1.49
CA LEU A 42 -5.31 -2.26 -2.33
C LEU A 42 -5.23 -3.52 -3.21
N ALA A 43 -5.62 -4.69 -2.67
CA ALA A 43 -5.67 -5.92 -3.43
C ALA A 43 -6.69 -5.84 -4.57
N ALA A 44 -7.88 -5.31 -4.31
CA ALA A 44 -8.92 -5.12 -5.32
C ALA A 44 -8.44 -4.20 -6.44
N LEU A 45 -7.80 -3.06 -6.11
CA LEU A 45 -7.21 -2.18 -7.11
C LEU A 45 -6.20 -2.92 -7.99
N ASN A 46 -5.27 -3.67 -7.40
CA ASN A 46 -4.24 -4.39 -8.16
C ASN A 46 -4.80 -5.60 -8.95
N GLU A 47 -5.96 -6.15 -8.57
CA GLU A 47 -6.70 -7.12 -9.38
C GLU A 47 -7.32 -6.46 -10.62
N HIS A 48 -7.85 -5.24 -10.48
CA HIS A 48 -8.53 -4.50 -11.55
C HIS A 48 -7.58 -3.74 -12.48
N GLU A 49 -6.57 -3.09 -11.94
CA GLU A 49 -5.61 -2.21 -12.61
C GLU A 49 -4.16 -2.63 -12.27
N PRO A 50 -3.76 -3.86 -12.64
CA PRO A 50 -2.43 -4.37 -12.32
C PRO A 50 -1.28 -3.55 -12.92
N GLU A 51 -1.57 -2.74 -13.94
CA GLU A 51 -0.60 -1.88 -14.61
C GLU A 51 -0.07 -0.74 -13.77
N TYR A 52 -0.81 -0.34 -12.73
CA TYR A 52 -0.29 0.59 -11.75
C TYR A 52 1.00 0.05 -11.10
N ALA A 53 0.98 -1.23 -10.71
CA ALA A 53 2.12 -1.92 -10.10
C ALA A 53 3.26 -2.29 -11.09
N TYR A 54 3.05 -2.15 -12.41
CA TYR A 54 4.14 -2.27 -13.39
C TYR A 54 5.08 -1.06 -13.36
N THR A 55 4.53 0.12 -13.07
CA THR A 55 5.29 1.38 -13.10
C THR A 55 5.92 1.66 -11.76
N PHE A 56 5.15 1.49 -10.67
CA PHE A 56 5.62 1.72 -9.30
C PHE A 56 5.16 0.57 -8.41
N PRO A 57 6.08 -0.14 -7.71
CA PRO A 57 5.66 -1.05 -6.66
C PRO A 57 4.84 -0.27 -5.63
N ASN A 58 3.74 -0.84 -5.17
CA ASN A 58 2.85 -0.17 -4.22
C ASN A 58 2.63 -1.02 -2.99
N LEU A 59 2.30 -0.37 -1.87
CA LEU A 59 2.00 -1.07 -0.63
C LEU A 59 1.02 -0.33 0.25
N THR A 60 0.43 -1.08 1.18
CA THR A 60 -0.18 -0.53 2.39
C THR A 60 0.40 -1.23 3.61
N PHE A 61 0.20 -0.64 4.79
CA PHE A 61 0.72 -1.15 6.05
C PHE A 61 -0.25 -0.87 7.21
N TRP A 62 -0.18 -1.71 8.22
CA TRP A 62 -1.01 -1.61 9.42
C TRP A 62 -0.28 -2.20 10.63
N LYS A 63 -0.71 -1.81 11.83
CA LYS A 63 -0.22 -2.39 13.07
C LYS A 63 -1.11 -3.59 13.43
N GLY A 64 -0.51 -4.77 13.56
CA GLY A 64 -1.23 -6.00 13.94
C GLY A 64 -1.41 -6.12 15.46
N ASP A 65 -2.14 -7.15 15.89
CA ASP A 65 -2.54 -7.38 17.30
C ASP A 65 -1.36 -7.51 18.28
N GLY A 66 -0.17 -7.87 17.79
CA GLY A 66 1.06 -7.95 18.59
C GLY A 66 1.87 -6.65 18.68
N GLY A 67 1.35 -5.54 18.14
CA GLY A 67 2.08 -4.26 18.05
C GLY A 67 3.15 -4.23 16.95
N TRP A 68 3.31 -5.31 16.18
CA TRP A 68 4.21 -5.38 15.05
C TRP A 68 3.57 -4.79 13.79
N TRP A 69 4.40 -4.13 12.98
CA TRP A 69 3.97 -3.65 11.68
C TRP A 69 3.89 -4.79 10.67
N ARG A 70 2.86 -4.71 9.84
CA ARG A 70 2.65 -5.58 8.68
C ARG A 70 2.44 -4.71 7.45
N SER A 71 2.92 -5.19 6.31
CA SER A 71 2.65 -4.57 5.02
C SER A 71 2.18 -5.59 3.99
N LEU A 72 1.37 -5.11 3.06
CA LEU A 72 0.99 -5.83 1.85
C LEU A 72 1.60 -5.08 0.67
N GLU A 73 2.55 -5.72 0.00
CA GLU A 73 3.31 -5.15 -1.11
C GLU A 73 2.93 -5.81 -2.43
N PHE A 74 2.66 -4.99 -3.45
CA PHE A 74 2.44 -5.41 -4.82
C PHE A 74 3.60 -4.92 -5.68
N MET A 75 4.25 -5.85 -6.36
CA MET A 75 5.33 -5.55 -7.28
C MET A 75 5.17 -6.39 -8.53
N VAL A 76 5.34 -5.78 -9.69
CA VAL A 76 5.47 -6.52 -10.93
C VAL A 76 6.89 -6.42 -11.45
N LYS A 77 7.56 -7.58 -11.54
CA LYS A 77 8.93 -7.66 -12.08
C LYS A 77 8.88 -8.06 -13.54
N ARG A 78 9.55 -7.29 -14.41
CA ARG A 78 9.72 -7.64 -15.84
C ARG A 78 10.23 -9.09 -15.96
N GLY A 79 9.49 -9.92 -16.69
CA GLY A 79 9.83 -11.33 -16.92
C GLY A 79 9.59 -12.32 -15.77
N ARG A 80 9.13 -11.86 -14.60
CA ARG A 80 8.83 -12.74 -13.44
C ARG A 80 7.36 -12.71 -12.97
N GLY A 81 6.52 -11.92 -13.64
CA GLY A 81 5.09 -11.83 -13.34
C GLY A 81 4.78 -10.95 -12.12
N LYS A 82 3.52 -11.01 -11.69
CA LYS A 82 2.99 -10.27 -10.54
C LYS A 82 3.35 -11.00 -9.26
N SER A 83 3.79 -10.27 -8.25
CA SER A 83 4.07 -10.82 -6.91
C SER A 83 3.38 -9.98 -5.85
N VAL A 84 2.82 -10.67 -4.87
CA VAL A 84 2.20 -10.08 -3.68
C VAL A 84 2.95 -10.60 -2.47
N PHE A 85 3.43 -9.71 -1.61
CA PHE A 85 4.15 -10.05 -0.40
C PHE A 85 3.39 -9.55 0.82
N LEU A 86 3.14 -10.44 1.77
CA LEU A 86 2.78 -10.07 3.14
C LEU A 86 4.06 -10.07 3.96
N CYS A 87 4.50 -8.90 4.40
CA CYS A 87 5.75 -8.72 5.11
C CYS A 87 5.50 -8.30 6.55
N GLU A 88 6.30 -8.84 7.47
CA GLU A 88 6.56 -8.20 8.76
C GLU A 88 7.85 -7.39 8.59
N SER A 89 7.73 -6.08 8.54
CA SER A 89 8.85 -5.17 8.31
C SER A 89 8.70 -3.91 9.18
N THR A 90 9.75 -3.12 9.28
CA THR A 90 9.74 -1.85 10.01
C THR A 90 9.60 -0.63 9.09
N GLY A 91 9.44 -0.82 7.79
CA GLY A 91 9.37 0.29 6.83
C GLY A 91 9.32 -0.13 5.36
N ALA A 92 9.43 0.87 4.51
CA ALA A 92 9.39 0.70 3.06
C ALA A 92 10.57 1.39 2.37
N ARG A 93 10.93 0.86 1.20
CA ARG A 93 12.06 1.35 0.41
C ARG A 93 11.65 2.54 -0.46
N GLU A 94 12.64 3.33 -0.82
CA GLU A 94 12.52 4.34 -1.88
C GLU A 94 11.89 3.76 -3.16
N GLY A 95 11.06 4.56 -3.83
CA GLY A 95 10.36 4.19 -5.07
C GLY A 95 9.09 3.36 -4.87
N TYR A 96 8.72 3.03 -3.63
CA TYR A 96 7.40 2.48 -3.33
C TYR A 96 6.35 3.58 -3.25
N SER A 97 5.18 3.30 -3.80
CA SER A 97 3.99 4.13 -3.64
C SER A 97 3.13 3.63 -2.49
N ILE A 98 2.79 4.52 -1.55
CA ILE A 98 1.97 4.20 -0.38
C ILE A 98 0.51 4.42 -0.70
N ALA A 99 -0.29 3.35 -0.64
CA ALA A 99 -1.73 3.39 -0.81
C ALA A 99 -2.41 3.93 0.45
N CYS A 100 -3.22 4.96 0.30
CA CYS A 100 -3.87 5.66 1.39
C CYS A 100 -5.34 6.02 1.10
N PHE A 101 -6.12 6.21 2.15
CA PHE A 101 -7.41 6.89 2.10
C PHE A 101 -7.29 8.33 2.62
N ARG A 102 -8.19 9.21 2.16
CA ARG A 102 -8.37 10.52 2.80
C ARG A 102 -8.97 10.33 4.19
N LYS A 103 -8.45 11.03 5.20
CA LYS A 103 -9.18 11.17 6.46
C LYS A 103 -10.51 11.89 6.21
N LYS A 104 -11.60 11.28 6.70
CA LYS A 104 -12.93 11.91 6.75
C LYS A 104 -12.98 12.92 7.90
#